data_AF-A0A2A5WTD1-F1
#
_entry.id   AF-A0A2A5WTD1-F1
#
_cell.length_a   1.000
_cell.length_b   1.000
_cell.length_c   1.000
_cell.angle_alpha   90.00
_cell.angle_beta   90.00
_cell.angle_gamma   90.00
#
_symmetry.space_group_name_H-M   'P 1'
#
loop_
_entity.id
_entity.type
_entity.pdbx_description
1 polymer ?
#
loop_
_entity_poly.entity_id
_entity_poly.type
_entity_poly.pdbx_seq_one_letter_code
_entity_poly.pdbx_strand_id
1 'polypeptide(L)'
;MKVKISIFLISLILFTGCGDEEDSLSNDIDFFSNHAGSVWATSNNWWLRINNDSSDEYHNGKCVNFPAADGIYNGWDEGNRFNQTIIRNEANFVSWKLDYIEGTGNSGTLSYSVNATGNKLTYNNIYGEDYVYTKVNDTFPGTDCKN
;
A
#
# COMPACT_ATOMS: atom_id res chain seq x y z
N MET A 1 39.59 54.11 48.38
CA MET A 1 39.85 52.67 48.17
C MET A 1 39.58 52.35 46.70
N LYS A 2 40.52 51.68 46.04
CA LYS A 2 40.47 51.32 44.61
C LYS A 2 39.61 50.06 44.43
N VAL A 3 38.69 50.07 43.47
CA VAL A 3 37.98 48.87 42.99
C VAL A 3 38.41 48.63 41.54
N LYS A 4 38.93 47.42 41.28
CA LYS A 4 39.22 46.87 39.94
C LYS A 4 38.07 45.96 39.53
N ILE A 5 37.70 45.95 38.25
CA ILE A 5 37.06 44.88 37.42
C ILE A 5 37.04 45.51 36.01
N SER A 6 37.82 45.16 34.98
CA SER A 6 38.23 43.92 34.32
C SER A 6 37.17 43.26 33.42
N ILE A 7 37.59 43.07 32.16
CA ILE A 7 37.19 42.03 31.18
C ILE A 7 36.31 42.49 30.01
N PHE A 8 37.00 42.70 28.87
CA PHE A 8 36.53 42.51 27.51
C PHE A 8 36.15 41.03 27.30
N LEU A 9 34.97 40.73 26.78
CA LEU A 9 34.68 39.43 26.19
C LEU A 9 33.87 39.60 24.90
N ILE A 10 34.58 39.27 23.82
CA ILE A 10 34.15 39.19 22.43
C ILE A 10 33.04 38.13 22.32
N SER A 11 31.89 38.52 21.77
CA SER A 11 30.87 37.54 21.38
C SER A 11 31.30 36.89 20.05
N LEU A 12 31.75 35.64 20.14
CA LEU A 12 31.95 34.75 19.01
C LEU A 12 30.60 34.09 18.70
N ILE A 13 29.94 34.51 17.61
CA ILE A 13 28.75 33.81 17.10
C ILE A 13 29.25 32.63 16.28
N LEU A 14 29.17 31.42 16.84
CA LEU A 14 29.32 30.17 16.10
C LEU A 14 27.99 29.88 15.40
N PHE A 15 27.93 30.10 14.09
CA PHE A 15 26.93 29.45 13.24
C PHE A 15 27.41 28.01 13.00
N THR A 16 26.95 27.09 13.84
CA THR A 16 27.02 25.65 13.54
C THR A 16 25.61 25.10 13.54
N GLY A 17 25.14 24.69 12.36
CA GLY A 17 23.86 24.01 12.21
C GLY A 17 23.16 24.31 10.89
N CYS A 18 23.83 24.13 9.76
CA CYS A 18 23.15 23.67 8.55
C CYS A 18 23.61 22.24 8.34
N GLY A 19 23.12 21.36 9.23
CA GLY A 19 22.97 19.98 8.83
C GLY A 19 21.80 20.03 7.87
N ASP A 20 22.07 19.83 6.58
CA ASP A 20 21.06 19.29 5.69
C ASP A 20 20.62 17.99 6.36
N GLU A 21 19.52 18.07 7.11
CA GLU A 21 18.67 16.93 7.35
C GLU A 21 18.18 16.55 5.96
N GLU A 22 18.98 15.74 5.28
CA GLU A 22 18.48 14.81 4.29
C GLU A 22 17.43 14.00 5.05
N ASP A 23 16.19 14.51 5.03
CA ASP A 23 15.01 13.70 5.28
C ASP A 23 15.20 12.49 4.39
N SER A 24 15.66 11.39 4.98
CA SER A 24 15.57 10.11 4.32
C SER A 24 14.08 9.91 4.16
N LEU A 25 13.55 10.29 2.99
CA LEU A 25 12.22 9.93 2.56
C LEU A 25 12.20 8.41 2.69
N SER A 26 11.64 7.93 3.79
CA SER A 26 11.39 6.52 3.94
C SER A 26 10.49 6.19 2.75
N ASN A 27 10.97 5.30 1.87
CA ASN A 27 10.14 4.74 0.82
C ASN A 27 9.05 3.80 1.38
N ASP A 28 8.85 3.81 2.70
CA ASP A 28 7.68 3.23 3.35
C ASP A 28 6.45 4.05 2.96
N ILE A 29 5.92 3.74 1.78
CA ILE A 29 4.58 4.12 1.38
C ILE A 29 3.62 3.36 2.30
N ASP A 30 3.26 3.98 3.42
CA ASP A 30 2.28 3.44 4.36
C ASP A 30 0.94 3.24 3.65
N PHE A 31 0.35 2.05 3.72
CA PHE A 31 -0.95 1.78 3.11
C PHE A 31 -2.07 2.50 3.87
N PHE A 32 -2.69 3.49 3.21
CA PHE A 32 -3.71 4.33 3.85
C PHE A 32 -5.11 3.87 3.48
N SER A 33 -5.66 2.90 4.22
CA SER A 33 -7.08 2.55 4.11
C SER A 33 -7.82 2.69 5.44
N ASN A 34 -8.80 3.59 5.48
CA ASN A 34 -9.76 3.69 6.59
C ASN A 34 -10.74 2.50 6.63
N HIS A 35 -10.62 1.56 5.69
CA HIS A 35 -11.49 0.39 5.55
C HIS A 35 -10.77 -0.93 5.81
N ALA A 36 -9.57 -0.90 6.41
CA ALA A 36 -8.88 -2.10 6.87
C ALA A 36 -9.80 -3.00 7.71
N GLY A 37 -9.77 -4.30 7.45
CA GLY A 37 -10.64 -5.32 8.04
C GLY A 37 -12.02 -5.47 7.40
N SER A 38 -12.39 -4.60 6.45
CA SER A 38 -13.66 -4.76 5.70
C SER A 38 -13.55 -5.86 4.65
N VAL A 39 -14.67 -6.51 4.38
CA VAL A 39 -14.80 -7.62 3.42
C VAL A 39 -15.87 -7.27 2.39
N TRP A 40 -15.59 -7.59 1.12
CA TRP A 40 -16.52 -7.42 0.02
C TRP A 40 -16.65 -8.71 -0.79
N ALA A 41 -17.82 -8.92 -1.38
CA ALA A 41 -18.09 -10.07 -2.22
C ALA A 41 -18.90 -9.70 -3.48
N THR A 42 -18.79 -10.53 -4.51
CA THR A 42 -19.70 -10.54 -5.67
C THR A 42 -20.55 -11.82 -5.68
N SER A 43 -21.55 -11.87 -6.57
CA SER A 43 -22.37 -13.06 -6.80
C SER A 43 -21.60 -14.27 -7.32
N ASN A 44 -20.36 -14.09 -7.82
CA ASN A 44 -19.54 -15.16 -8.39
C ASN A 44 -18.60 -15.80 -7.37
N ASN A 45 -18.85 -15.60 -6.06
CA ASN A 45 -17.98 -16.07 -4.97
C ASN A 45 -16.53 -15.56 -5.09
N TRP A 46 -16.35 -14.34 -5.60
CA TRP A 46 -15.10 -13.61 -5.43
C TRP A 46 -15.19 -12.78 -4.18
N TRP A 47 -14.15 -12.85 -3.35
CA TRP A 47 -14.07 -12.18 -2.07
C TRP A 47 -12.81 -11.31 -2.02
N LEU A 48 -12.97 -10.09 -1.53
CA LEU A 48 -11.88 -9.14 -1.35
C LEU A 48 -11.85 -8.67 0.10
N ARG A 49 -10.66 -8.60 0.69
CA ARG A 49 -10.42 -8.02 2.02
C ARG A 49 -9.31 -6.98 1.93
N ILE A 50 -9.52 -5.84 2.56
CA ILE A 50 -8.47 -4.82 2.71
C ILE A 50 -7.83 -4.99 4.09
N ASN A 51 -6.50 -5.05 4.15
CA ASN A 51 -5.71 -5.15 5.39
C ASN A 51 -5.00 -3.82 5.69
N ASN A 52 -4.17 -3.81 6.74
CA ASN A 52 -3.41 -2.61 7.11
C ASN A 52 -2.28 -2.27 6.12
N ASP A 53 -1.78 -3.24 5.37
CA ASP A 53 -0.59 -3.13 4.51
C ASP A 53 -0.73 -3.88 3.18
N SER A 54 -1.93 -4.37 2.87
CA SER A 54 -2.16 -5.27 1.75
C SER A 54 -3.65 -5.41 1.41
N SER A 55 -3.94 -6.12 0.33
CA SER A 55 -5.28 -6.61 -0.01
C SER A 55 -5.24 -8.11 -0.29
N ASP A 56 -6.28 -8.82 0.11
CA ASP A 56 -6.43 -10.24 -0.15
C ASP A 56 -7.55 -10.48 -1.16
N GLU A 57 -7.28 -11.33 -2.14
CA GLU A 57 -8.28 -11.81 -3.08
C GLU A 57 -8.47 -13.32 -2.92
N TYR A 58 -9.71 -13.75 -2.68
CA TYR A 58 -10.07 -15.16 -2.60
C TYR A 58 -11.08 -15.55 -3.68
N HIS A 59 -10.76 -16.62 -4.41
CA HIS A 59 -11.65 -17.23 -5.38
C HIS A 59 -11.36 -18.73 -5.53
N ASN A 60 -12.42 -19.56 -5.58
CA ASN A 60 -12.34 -21.01 -5.81
C ASN A 60 -11.31 -21.75 -4.93
N GLY A 61 -11.23 -21.43 -3.64
CA GLY A 61 -10.31 -22.08 -2.71
C GLY A 61 -8.86 -21.61 -2.78
N LYS A 62 -8.55 -20.66 -3.67
CA LYS A 62 -7.25 -19.99 -3.74
C LYS A 62 -7.35 -18.60 -3.11
N CYS A 63 -6.31 -18.19 -2.40
CA CYS A 63 -6.16 -16.81 -1.95
C CYS A 63 -4.78 -16.26 -2.30
N VAL A 64 -4.76 -15.04 -2.83
CA VAL A 64 -3.56 -14.28 -3.16
C VAL A 64 -3.54 -13.00 -2.34
N ASN A 65 -2.38 -12.67 -1.80
CA ASN A 65 -2.14 -11.39 -1.14
C ASN A 65 -1.46 -10.43 -2.14
N PHE A 66 -1.87 -9.16 -2.11
CA PHE A 66 -1.27 -8.08 -2.87
C PHE A 66 -0.78 -7.02 -1.88
N PRO A 67 0.52 -7.03 -1.54
CA PRO A 67 1.09 -6.05 -0.62
C PRO A 67 0.99 -4.64 -1.16
N ALA A 68 0.87 -3.67 -0.28
CA ALA A 68 1.01 -2.26 -0.62
C ALA A 68 2.49 -1.84 -0.60
N ALA A 69 3.33 -2.61 -1.28
CA ALA A 69 4.77 -2.39 -1.38
C ALA A 69 5.28 -2.78 -2.77
N ASP A 70 6.37 -2.17 -3.21
CA ASP A 70 7.09 -2.62 -4.40
C ASP A 70 7.74 -3.98 -4.13
N GLY A 71 7.93 -4.81 -5.17
CA GLY A 71 8.62 -6.09 -4.99
C GLY A 71 8.24 -7.15 -6.03
N ILE A 72 8.73 -8.37 -5.83
CA ILE A 72 8.41 -9.52 -6.68
C ILE A 72 7.50 -10.47 -5.90
N TYR A 73 6.33 -10.77 -6.46
CA TYR A 73 5.28 -11.55 -5.80
C TYR A 73 4.76 -12.66 -6.72
N ASN A 74 4.15 -13.70 -6.14
CA ASN A 74 3.48 -14.76 -6.90
C ASN A 74 2.11 -14.30 -7.38
N GLY A 75 1.72 -14.79 -8.56
CA GLY A 75 0.39 -14.60 -9.12
C GLY A 75 -0.62 -15.66 -8.70
N TRP A 76 -1.80 -15.58 -9.31
CA TRP A 76 -2.93 -16.50 -9.10
C TRP A 76 -2.67 -17.95 -9.51
N ASP A 77 -1.79 -18.15 -10.48
CA ASP A 77 -1.41 -19.47 -10.96
C ASP A 77 -0.01 -19.83 -10.49
N GLU A 78 0.17 -21.09 -10.13
CA GLU A 78 1.45 -21.63 -9.69
C GLU A 78 2.53 -21.40 -10.76
N GLY A 79 3.65 -20.82 -10.35
CA GLY A 79 4.74 -20.46 -11.26
C GLY A 79 4.59 -19.11 -11.97
N ASN A 80 3.47 -18.40 -11.79
CA ASN A 80 3.37 -17.01 -12.23
C ASN A 80 4.02 -16.09 -11.20
N ARG A 81 4.89 -15.17 -11.66
CA ARG A 81 5.50 -14.13 -10.83
C ARG A 81 5.47 -12.80 -11.55
N PHE A 82 5.31 -11.72 -10.79
CA PHE A 82 5.33 -10.36 -11.33
C PHE A 82 6.15 -9.42 -10.45
N ASN A 83 6.75 -8.42 -11.09
CA ASN A 83 7.27 -7.24 -10.41
C ASN A 83 6.11 -6.26 -10.20
N GLN A 84 5.92 -5.81 -8.97
CA GLN A 84 4.89 -4.87 -8.57
C GLN A 84 5.54 -3.52 -8.28
N THR A 85 4.93 -2.46 -8.80
CA THR A 85 5.30 -1.08 -8.48
C THR A 85 4.06 -0.28 -8.12
N ILE A 86 4.03 0.32 -6.93
CA ILE A 86 2.94 1.21 -6.51
C ILE A 86 2.93 2.43 -7.45
N ILE A 87 1.75 2.73 -7.99
CA ILE A 87 1.52 3.93 -8.79
C ILE A 87 0.95 5.03 -7.89
N ARG A 88 -0.07 4.68 -7.10
CA ARG A 88 -0.75 5.60 -6.16
C ARG A 88 -1.22 4.85 -4.93
N ASN A 89 -1.17 5.53 -3.79
CA ASN A 89 -1.70 5.07 -2.53
C ASN A 89 -2.25 6.28 -1.77
N GLU A 90 -3.57 6.37 -1.74
CA GLU A 90 -4.34 7.48 -1.20
C GLU A 90 -5.50 6.92 -0.36
N ALA A 91 -6.12 7.77 0.46
CA ALA A 91 -7.27 7.36 1.23
C ALA A 91 -8.37 6.78 0.33
N ASN A 92 -8.69 5.50 0.53
CA ASN A 92 -9.68 4.74 -0.23
C ASN A 92 -9.31 4.46 -1.70
N PHE A 93 -8.05 4.60 -2.10
CA PHE A 93 -7.58 4.24 -3.43
C PHE A 93 -6.14 3.73 -3.42
N VAL A 94 -5.91 2.57 -4.03
CA VAL A 94 -4.56 2.05 -4.28
C VAL A 94 -4.47 1.52 -5.70
N SER A 95 -3.34 1.74 -6.35
CA SER A 95 -3.05 1.15 -7.65
C SER A 95 -1.58 0.76 -7.80
N TRP A 96 -1.36 -0.32 -8.54
CA TRP A 96 -0.06 -0.86 -8.86
C TRP A 96 0.06 -1.12 -10.35
N LYS A 97 1.30 -1.06 -10.84
CA LYS A 97 1.70 -1.68 -12.10
C LYS A 97 2.21 -3.07 -11.78
N LEU A 98 1.67 -4.08 -12.44
CA LEU A 98 2.14 -5.46 -12.39
C LEU A 98 2.84 -5.77 -13.70
N ASP A 99 4.12 -6.13 -13.65
CA ASP A 99 4.92 -6.56 -14.79
C ASP A 99 5.26 -8.04 -14.63
N TYR A 100 4.57 -8.94 -15.34
CA TYR A 100 4.82 -10.38 -15.23
C TYR A 100 6.20 -10.75 -15.77
N ILE A 101 6.98 -11.46 -14.95
CA ILE A 101 8.35 -11.88 -15.26
C ILE A 101 8.45 -13.40 -15.46
N GLU A 102 7.48 -14.16 -14.94
CA GLU A 102 7.34 -15.60 -15.15
C GLU A 102 5.87 -15.95 -15.36
N GLY A 103 5.61 -16.97 -16.20
CA GLY A 103 4.26 -17.47 -16.48
C GLY A 103 3.59 -16.84 -17.71
N THR A 104 2.27 -16.96 -17.79
CA THR A 104 1.45 -16.47 -18.92
C THR A 104 0.58 -15.25 -18.57
N GLY A 105 0.88 -14.58 -17.46
CA GLY A 105 0.16 -13.37 -17.04
C GLY A 105 0.48 -12.17 -17.93
N ASN A 106 -0.45 -11.23 -18.03
CA ASN A 106 -0.26 -9.98 -18.76
C ASN A 106 0.17 -8.87 -17.82
N SER A 107 1.10 -8.02 -18.25
CA SER A 107 1.42 -6.80 -17.52
C SER A 107 0.28 -5.80 -17.65
N GLY A 108 -0.01 -5.07 -16.57
CA GLY A 108 -1.12 -4.12 -16.55
C GLY A 108 -1.19 -3.34 -15.25
N THR A 109 -2.24 -2.54 -15.13
CA THR A 109 -2.54 -1.80 -13.89
C THR A 109 -3.59 -2.56 -13.10
N LEU A 110 -3.34 -2.77 -11.82
CA LEU A 110 -4.32 -3.25 -10.85
C LEU A 110 -4.74 -2.07 -9.96
N SER A 111 -6.02 -1.92 -9.65
CA SER A 111 -6.42 -0.93 -8.65
C SER A 111 -7.65 -1.32 -7.84
N TYR A 112 -7.71 -0.81 -6.61
CA TYR A 112 -8.88 -0.86 -5.75
C TYR A 112 -9.29 0.56 -5.36
N SER A 113 -10.58 0.85 -5.47
CA SER A 113 -11.19 2.09 -5.03
C SER A 113 -12.38 1.79 -4.13
N VAL A 114 -12.42 2.39 -2.95
CA VAL A 114 -13.57 2.29 -2.04
C VAL A 114 -14.35 3.60 -2.07
N ASN A 115 -15.67 3.51 -2.17
CA ASN A 115 -16.50 4.70 -2.16
C ASN A 115 -16.48 5.39 -0.78
N ALA A 116 -16.88 6.67 -0.73
CA ALA A 116 -16.83 7.46 0.52
C ALA A 116 -17.58 6.85 1.72
N THR A 117 -18.56 5.97 1.49
CA THR A 117 -19.31 5.31 2.57
C THR A 117 -18.72 3.97 3.00
N GLY A 118 -17.71 3.45 2.29
CA GLY A 118 -17.14 2.12 2.55
C GLY A 118 -18.01 0.95 2.07
N ASN A 119 -19.17 1.20 1.48
CA ASN A 119 -20.15 0.14 1.17
C ASN A 119 -19.93 -0.50 -0.22
N LYS A 120 -19.14 0.13 -1.08
CA LYS A 120 -18.80 -0.38 -2.41
C LYS A 120 -17.30 -0.30 -2.65
N LEU A 121 -16.76 -1.38 -3.23
CA LEU A 121 -15.40 -1.44 -3.71
C LEU A 121 -15.45 -1.65 -5.23
N THR A 122 -14.68 -0.84 -5.97
CA THR A 122 -14.41 -1.03 -7.39
C THR A 122 -13.02 -1.60 -7.54
N TYR A 123 -12.93 -2.73 -8.25
CA TYR A 123 -11.70 -3.43 -8.59
C TYR A 123 -11.48 -3.31 -10.09
N ASN A 124 -10.34 -2.76 -10.51
CA ASN A 124 -9.91 -2.75 -11.91
C ASN A 124 -8.79 -3.78 -12.07
N ASN A 125 -9.01 -4.81 -12.88
CA ASN A 125 -8.01 -5.84 -13.13
C ASN A 125 -6.97 -5.37 -14.16
N ILE A 126 -5.91 -6.16 -14.31
CA ILE A 126 -4.82 -5.91 -15.29
C ILE A 126 -5.28 -5.84 -16.75
N TYR A 127 -6.49 -6.31 -17.07
CA TYR A 127 -7.09 -6.26 -18.41
C TYR A 127 -7.89 -4.96 -18.64
N GLY A 128 -7.97 -4.08 -17.63
CA GLY A 128 -8.76 -2.85 -17.68
C GLY A 128 -10.25 -3.08 -17.46
N GLU A 129 -10.65 -4.24 -16.96
CA GLU A 129 -12.05 -4.54 -16.64
C GLU A 129 -12.37 -4.12 -15.20
N ASP A 130 -13.53 -3.48 -15.02
CA ASP A 130 -14.03 -3.04 -13.72
C ASP A 130 -15.07 -4.01 -13.16
N TYR A 131 -14.88 -4.36 -11.89
CA TYR A 131 -15.81 -5.15 -11.10
C TYR A 131 -16.23 -4.38 -9.86
N VAL A 132 -17.52 -4.40 -9.55
CA VAL A 132 -18.06 -3.72 -8.36
C VAL A 132 -18.49 -4.75 -7.34
N TYR A 133 -17.89 -4.66 -6.16
CA TYR A 133 -18.15 -5.53 -5.02
C TYR A 133 -18.98 -4.81 -3.96
N THR A 134 -19.84 -5.56 -3.28
CA THR A 134 -20.67 -5.04 -2.18
C THR A 134 -20.07 -5.47 -0.85
N LYS A 135 -20.03 -4.55 0.11
CA LYS A 135 -19.55 -4.85 1.46
C LYS A 135 -20.46 -5.88 2.12
N VAL A 136 -19.86 -6.87 2.79
CA VAL A 136 -20.57 -7.91 3.54
C VAL A 136 -20.11 -7.93 4.99
N ASN A 137 -20.94 -8.49 5.86
CA ASN A 137 -20.60 -8.74 7.27
C ASN A 137 -20.15 -10.20 7.50
N ASP A 138 -20.03 -10.98 6.43
CA ASP A 138 -19.60 -12.38 6.48
C ASP A 138 -18.11 -12.47 6.76
N THR A 139 -17.68 -13.61 7.31
CA THR A 139 -16.26 -13.90 7.53
C THR A 139 -15.56 -14.12 6.19
N PHE A 140 -14.42 -13.45 5.98
CA PHE A 140 -13.57 -13.72 4.81
C PHE A 140 -13.20 -15.22 4.77
N PRO A 141 -13.22 -15.91 3.62
CA PRO A 141 -13.11 -17.38 3.52
C PRO A 141 -11.84 -18.10 4.07
N GLY A 142 -11.06 -17.47 4.94
CA GLY A 142 -10.31 -18.18 5.99
C GLY A 142 -9.05 -18.93 5.57
N THR A 143 -8.51 -18.66 4.39
CA THR A 143 -7.18 -19.15 3.99
C THR A 143 -6.16 -18.05 4.23
N ASP A 144 -5.02 -18.38 4.84
CA ASP A 144 -3.85 -17.50 4.83
C ASP A 144 -3.46 -17.22 3.38
N CYS A 145 -3.68 -15.98 2.96
CA CYS A 145 -3.35 -15.53 1.62
C CYS A 145 -1.83 -15.46 1.52
N LYS A 146 -1.29 -16.17 0.53
CA LYS A 146 0.16 -16.26 0.34
C LYS A 146 0.58 -15.34 -0.78
N ASN A 147 1.73 -14.71 -0.57
CA ASN A 147 2.49 -14.01 -1.60
C ASN A 147 3.33 -14.97 -2.42
#